data_AF-A0A7Y1UUZ8-F1
#
_entry.id   AF-A0A7Y1UUZ8-F1
#
_cell.length_a   1.000
_cell.length_b   1.000
_cell.length_c   1.000
_cell.angle_alpha   90.00
_cell.angle_beta   90.00
_cell.angle_gamma   90.00
#
_symmetry.space_group_name_H-M   'P 1'
#
loop_
_entity.id
_entity.type
_entity.pdbx_description
1 polymer ?
#
loop_
_entity_poly.entity_id
_entity_poly.type
_entity_poly.pdbx_seq_one_letter_code
_entity_poly.pdbx_strand_id
1 'polypeptide(L)' 'MSVAAVDGVTLLEDGSVSVQTNDINALGTALPTIARDLGVRLTHYSPDDESLESVFRMLVGKR' A
#
# COMPACT_ATOMS: atom_id res chain seq x y z
N MET A 1 8.88 10.64 8.12
CA MET A 1 7.48 10.35 8.47
C MET A 1 7.35 8.84 8.56
N SER A 2 7.11 8.27 9.75
CA SER A 2 6.95 6.82 9.91
C SER A 2 5.51 6.47 9.57
N VAL A 3 5.30 5.63 8.56
CA VAL A 3 3.99 5.05 8.28
C VAL A 3 3.84 3.87 9.23
N ALA A 4 3.12 4.07 10.34
CA ALA A 4 2.81 3.04 11.32
C ALA A 4 1.72 2.07 10.80
N ALA A 5 1.88 1.59 9.57
CA ALA A 5 0.96 0.66 8.92
C ALA A 5 1.67 -0.51 8.24
N VAL A 6 3.01 -0.57 8.24
CA VAL A 6 3.74 -1.67 7.60
C VAL A 6 4.06 -2.75 8.63
N ASP A 7 3.47 -3.92 8.44
CA ASP A 7 3.66 -5.09 9.30
C ASP A 7 4.80 -6.00 8.79
N GLY A 8 5.06 -5.98 7.47
CA GLY A 8 6.09 -6.80 6.85
C GLY A 8 6.44 -6.36 5.43
N VAL A 9 7.65 -6.68 4.99
CA VAL A 9 8.15 -6.39 3.64
C VAL A 9 8.89 -7.60 3.10
N THR A 10 8.52 -8.04 1.90
CA THR A 10 9.17 -9.13 1.18
C THR A 10 9.66 -8.62 -0.18
N LEU A 11 10.94 -8.83 -0.48
CA LEU A 11 11.50 -8.61 -1.81
C LEU A 11 11.24 -9.85 -2.66
N LEU A 12 10.60 -9.66 -3.81
CA LEU A 12 10.31 -10.73 -4.76
C LEU A 12 11.46 -10.88 -5.77
N GLU A 13 11.56 -12.05 -6.40
CA GLU A 13 12.66 -12.38 -7.33
C GLU A 13 12.67 -11.49 -8.59
N ASP A 14 11.52 -10.94 -8.97
CA ASP A 14 11.36 -10.00 -10.08
C ASP A 14 11.76 -8.56 -9.72
N GLY A 15 12.23 -8.34 -8.50
CA GLY A 15 12.62 -7.03 -7.97
C GLY A 15 11.44 -6.18 -7.49
N SER A 16 10.21 -6.72 -7.48
CA SER A 16 9.07 -6.06 -6.86
C SER A 16 9.06 -6.23 -5.34
N VAL A 17 8.28 -5.39 -4.66
CA VAL A 17 8.19 -5.37 -3.20
C VAL A 17 6.75 -5.67 -2.80
N SER A 18 6.56 -6.77 -2.06
CA SER A 18 5.30 -7.07 -1.39
C SER A 18 5.32 -6.49 0.02
N VAL A 19 4.27 -5.74 0.36
CA VAL A 19 4.16 -5.06 1.66
C VAL A 19 2.90 -5.56 2.36
N GLN A 20 3.08 -6.10 3.57
CA GLN A 20 1.98 -6.45 4.46
C GLN A 20 1.61 -5.24 5.30
N THR A 21 0.32 -4.92 5.35
CA THR A 21 -0.20 -3.75 6.03
C THR A 21 -1.59 -3.99 6.61
N ASN A 22 -1.85 -3.43 7.78
CA ASN A 22 -3.17 -3.38 8.40
C ASN A 22 -4.01 -2.15 7.98
N ASP A 23 -3.41 -1.20 7.24
CA ASP A 23 -4.07 0.00 6.73
C ASP A 23 -3.58 0.34 5.32
N ILE A 24 -4.17 -0.37 4.35
CA ILE A 24 -3.86 -0.21 2.93
C ILE A 24 -4.15 1.20 2.40
N ASN A 25 -5.11 1.92 3.00
CA ASN A 25 -5.46 3.28 2.58
C ASN A 25 -4.40 4.29 3.04
N ALA A 26 -3.94 4.17 4.28
CA ALA A 26 -2.85 4.99 4.79
C ALA A 26 -1.57 4.75 3.99
N LEU A 27 -1.25 3.49 3.70
CA LEU A 27 -0.09 3.14 2.89
C LEU A 27 -0.22 3.65 1.44
N GLY A 28 -1.37 3.43 0.78
CA GLY A 28 -1.64 3.91 -0.57
C GLY A 28 -1.55 5.44 -0.70
N THR A 29 -1.96 6.17 0.34
CA THR A 29 -1.86 7.64 0.39
C THR A 29 -0.42 8.12 0.63
N ALA A 30 0.37 7.41 1.42
CA ALA A 30 1.75 7.78 1.75
C ALA A 30 2.76 7.43 0.64
N LEU A 31 2.51 6.34 -0.10
CA LEU A 31 3.43 5.79 -1.11
C LEU A 31 3.88 6.80 -2.18
N PRO A 32 3.01 7.64 -2.79
CA PRO A 32 3.44 8.61 -3.79
C PRO A 32 4.44 9.64 -3.24
N THR A 33 4.25 10.10 -2.00
CA THR A 33 5.15 11.05 -1.35
C THR A 33 6.49 10.40 -1.04
N ILE A 34 6.47 9.19 -0.47
CA ILE A 34 7.68 8.41 -0.19
C ILE A 34 8.49 8.16 -1.47
N ALA A 35 7.83 7.76 -2.55
CA ALA A 35 8.48 7.52 -3.83
C ALA A 35 9.15 8.78 -4.37
N ARG A 36 8.48 9.94 -4.29
CA ARG A 36 9.05 11.23 -4.69
C ARG A 36 10.27 11.61 -3.84
N ASP A 37 10.16 11.51 -2.53
CA ASP A 37 11.23 11.88 -1.60
C ASP A 37 12.48 11.01 -1.77
N LEU A 38 12.30 9.74 -2.11
CA LEU A 38 13.40 8.79 -2.37
C LEU A 38 13.89 8.79 -3.82
N GLY A 39 13.29 9.58 -4.71
CA GLY A 39 13.63 9.58 -6.13
C GLY A 39 13.30 8.27 -6.85
N VAL A 40 12.36 7.48 -6.32
CA VAL A 40 11.93 6.19 -6.85
C VAL A 40 10.70 6.38 -7.74
N ARG A 41 10.68 5.68 -8.88
CA ARG A 41 9.52 5.66 -9.78
C ARG A 41 8.68 4.40 -9.54
N LEU A 42 7.45 4.59 -9.10
CA LEU A 42 6.45 3.51 -9.03
C LEU A 42 5.99 3.18 -10.46
N THR A 43 6.21 1.94 -10.90
CA THR A 43 5.81 1.44 -12.22
C THR A 43 4.46 0.72 -12.17
N HIS A 44 4.21 0.01 -11.08
CA HIS A 44 2.99 -0.74 -10.84
C HIS A 44 2.68 -0.75 -9.34
N TYR A 45 1.39 -0.64 -9.00
CA TYR A 45 0.87 -0.76 -7.64
C TYR A 45 -0.47 -1.47 -7.73
N SER A 46 -0.58 -2.61 -7.05
CA SER A 46 -1.82 -3.36 -6.94
C SER A 46 -2.07 -3.68 -5.47
N PRO A 47 -3.17 -3.21 -4.88
CA PRO A 47 -3.59 -3.66 -3.57
C PRO A 47 -4.03 -5.13 -3.67
N ASP A 48 -3.32 -6.01 -2.96
CA ASP A 48 -3.64 -7.43 -2.86
C ASP A 48 -4.47 -7.64 -1.59
N ASP A 49 -5.72 -7.20 -1.63
CA ASP A 49 -6.64 -7.32 -0.52
C ASP A 49 -7.79 -8.24 -0.92
N GLU A 50 -7.68 -9.50 -0.50
CA GLU A 50 -8.74 -10.51 -0.70
C GLU A 50 -9.83 -10.41 0.38
N SER A 51 -9.80 -9.42 1.29
CA SER A 51 -10.74 -9.31 2.40
C SER A 51 -12.04 -8.58 2.02
N LEU A 52 -13.17 -9.18 2.38
CA LEU A 52 -14.50 -8.56 2.24
C LEU A 52 -14.66 -7.28 3.07
N GLU A 53 -13.90 -7.15 4.16
CA GLU A 53 -13.91 -5.97 5.03
C GLU A 53 -13.42 -4.72 4.28
N SER A 54 -12.40 -4.86 3.44
CA SER A 54 -11.86 -3.76 2.64
C SER A 54 -12.84 -3.27 1.58
N VAL A 55 -13.53 -4.19 0.90
CA VAL A 55 -14.61 -3.87 -0.04
C VAL A 55 -15.73 -3.11 0.67
N PHE A 56 -16.10 -3.54 1.89
CA PHE A 56 -17.12 -2.87 2.67
C PHE A 56 -16.74 -1.42 3.01
N ARG A 57 -15.50 -1.18 3.45
CA ARG A 57 -15.00 0.19 3.71
C ARG A 57 -15.04 1.06 2.45
N MET A 58 -14.67 0.52 1.28
CA MET A 58 -14.72 1.24 0.01
C MET A 58 -16.15 1.66 -0.36
N LEU A 59 -17.14 0.79 -0.16
CA LEU A 59 -18.54 1.07 -0.47
C LEU A 59 -19.17 2.08 0.49
N VAL A 60 -18.81 2.04 1.77
CA VAL A 60 -19.34 2.96 2.79
C VAL A 60 -18.73 4.36 2.67
N GLY A 61 -17.48 4.49 2.22
CA GLY A 61 -16.78 5.77 2.03
C GLY A 61 -17.24 6.59 0.82
N LYS A 62 -18.02 6.02 -0.10
CA LYS A 62 -18.68 6.75 -1.20
C LYS A 62 -20.09 7.17 -0.79
N ARG A 63 -20.22 8.28 -0.07
CA ARG A 63 -21.51 8.99 0.12
C ARG A 63 -21.36 10.46 -0.20
#